data_AF-A0A3D5X6K3-F1
#
_entry.id   AF-A0A3D5X6K3-F1
#
_cell.length_a   1.000
_cell.length_b   1.000
_cell.length_c   1.000
_cell.angle_alpha   90.00
_cell.angle_beta   90.00
_cell.angle_gamma   90.00
#
_symmetry.space_group_name_H-M   'P 1'
#
loop_
_entity.id
_entity.type
_entity.pdbx_description
1 polymer ?
#
loop_
_entity_poly.entity_id
_entity_poly.type
_entity_poly.pdbx_seq_one_letter_code
_entity_poly.pdbx_strand_id
1 'polypeptide(L)'
;MKKYILFILVLCIPLIPSCQNHRGKSNAPKWAHKLPKSNSKIFAVGKGSSGSADIAYRKAMLDANTMLAKKIGPVVTTKTSRIISTVENGKTVEKKVDVIRQKVTASLEGVEEVSKHQTQEGELYIVYVLVSIPNQAISRSIVNGINSDSTLLAKLSNTKMYNDLLSEANR
;
A
#
# COMPACT_ATOMS: atom_id res chain seq x y z
N MET A 1 -18.62 -39.73 74.84
CA MET A 1 -18.67 -38.36 74.30
C MET A 1 -17.54 -38.20 73.30
N LYS A 2 -17.89 -38.07 72.01
CA LYS A 2 -16.97 -37.98 70.86
C LYS A 2 -16.15 -36.69 70.93
N LYS A 3 -14.83 -36.77 70.78
CA LYS A 3 -13.96 -35.63 70.52
C LYS A 3 -13.10 -35.90 69.30
N TYR A 4 -13.18 -34.98 68.35
CA TYR A 4 -12.78 -35.10 66.96
C TYR A 4 -11.28 -34.93 66.78
N ILE A 5 -10.70 -35.81 65.97
CA ILE A 5 -9.34 -35.72 65.43
C ILE A 5 -9.33 -34.58 64.40
N LEU A 6 -8.59 -33.51 64.69
CA LEU A 6 -8.37 -32.38 63.79
C LEU A 6 -7.10 -32.67 62.97
N PHE A 7 -7.29 -33.20 61.76
CA PHE A 7 -6.20 -33.43 60.80
C PHE A 7 -6.00 -32.13 60.00
N ILE A 8 -4.97 -31.35 60.34
CA ILE A 8 -4.59 -30.15 59.58
C ILE A 8 -3.77 -30.60 58.37
N LEU A 9 -4.43 -30.69 57.21
CA LEU A 9 -3.81 -30.92 55.92
C LEU A 9 -3.37 -29.57 55.33
N VAL A 10 -2.10 -29.21 55.52
CA VAL A 10 -1.48 -28.03 54.90
C VAL A 10 -1.23 -28.36 53.42
N LEU A 11 -2.13 -27.89 52.55
CA LEU A 11 -2.01 -27.99 51.11
C LEU A 11 -1.18 -26.80 50.59
N CYS A 12 0.15 -26.94 50.55
CA CYS A 12 1.03 -26.01 49.83
C CYS A 12 0.83 -26.17 48.33
N ILE A 13 0.01 -25.30 47.72
CA ILE A 13 -0.09 -25.16 46.27
C ILE A 13 1.05 -24.22 45.80
N PRO A 14 1.97 -24.65 44.93
CA PRO A 14 2.95 -23.74 44.35
C PRO A 14 2.25 -22.79 43.37
N LEU A 15 2.31 -21.49 43.66
CA LEU A 15 2.05 -20.43 42.68
C LEU A 15 3.09 -20.51 41.57
N ILE A 16 2.77 -21.23 40.50
CA ILE A 16 3.46 -21.09 39.22
C ILE A 16 2.89 -19.82 38.58
N PRO A 17 3.65 -18.72 38.44
CA PRO A 17 3.22 -17.63 37.58
C PRO A 17 3.17 -18.19 36.16
N SER A 18 1.96 -18.46 35.70
CA SER A 18 1.71 -18.73 34.30
C SER A 18 2.01 -17.44 33.55
N CYS A 19 3.25 -17.30 33.03
CA CYS A 19 3.53 -16.37 31.95
C CYS A 19 2.66 -16.77 30.76
N GLN A 20 1.47 -16.18 30.70
CA GLN A 20 0.59 -16.31 29.55
C GLN A 20 1.29 -15.62 28.38
N ASN A 21 1.94 -16.43 27.55
CA ASN A 21 2.36 -16.05 26.21
C ASN A 21 1.09 -15.73 25.42
N HIS A 22 0.64 -14.47 25.49
CA HIS A 22 -0.37 -13.92 24.61
C HIS A 22 0.27 -13.80 23.21
N ARG A 23 0.39 -14.93 22.50
CA ARG A 23 0.39 -14.91 21.04
C ARG A 23 -1.01 -14.46 20.63
N GLY A 24 -1.26 -13.16 20.81
CA GLY A 24 -2.48 -12.51 20.40
C GLY A 24 -2.68 -12.83 18.94
N LYS A 25 -3.83 -13.42 18.61
CA LYS A 25 -4.36 -13.35 17.26
C LYS A 25 -4.24 -11.89 16.86
N SER A 26 -3.39 -11.59 15.88
CA SER A 26 -3.32 -10.25 15.32
C SER A 26 -4.76 -9.89 14.94
N ASN A 27 -5.32 -8.85 15.57
CA ASN A 27 -6.64 -8.32 15.20
C ASN A 27 -6.64 -7.74 13.77
N ALA A 28 -5.51 -7.80 13.07
CA ALA A 28 -5.41 -7.39 11.70
C ALA A 28 -6.27 -8.29 10.79
N PRO A 29 -6.94 -7.70 9.79
CA PRO A 29 -7.69 -8.45 8.81
C PRO A 29 -6.73 -9.25 7.91
N LYS A 30 -7.23 -10.34 7.31
CA LYS A 30 -6.41 -11.22 6.45
C LYS A 30 -5.70 -10.47 5.31
N TRP A 31 -6.38 -9.48 4.73
CA TRP A 31 -5.84 -8.68 3.63
C TRP A 31 -4.64 -7.81 4.03
N ALA A 32 -4.44 -7.56 5.33
CA ALA A 32 -3.28 -6.82 5.82
C ALA A 32 -1.98 -7.65 5.77
N HIS A 33 -2.10 -8.98 5.81
CA HIS A 33 -0.97 -9.91 5.71
C HIS A 33 -0.83 -10.51 4.31
N LYS A 34 -1.96 -10.70 3.61
CA LYS A 34 -2.01 -11.26 2.27
C LYS A 34 -2.84 -10.36 1.36
N LEU A 35 -2.13 -9.51 0.61
CA LEU A 35 -2.76 -8.59 -0.34
C LEU A 35 -3.60 -9.35 -1.38
N PRO A 36 -4.75 -8.79 -1.80
CA PRO A 36 -5.50 -9.29 -2.95
C PRO A 36 -4.61 -9.30 -4.21
N LYS A 37 -4.85 -10.27 -5.10
CA LYS A 37 -4.21 -10.34 -6.41
C LYS A 37 -5.19 -9.84 -7.46
N SER A 38 -4.72 -9.00 -8.37
CA SER A 38 -5.47 -8.57 -9.55
C SER A 38 -4.51 -8.33 -10.71
N ASN A 39 -4.97 -8.59 -11.93
CA ASN A 39 -4.26 -8.24 -13.16
C ASN A 39 -4.55 -6.80 -13.61
N SER A 40 -5.54 -6.13 -13.02
CA SER A 40 -5.99 -4.78 -13.41
C SER A 40 -5.73 -3.71 -12.35
N LYS A 41 -5.42 -4.10 -11.12
CA LYS A 41 -5.18 -3.17 -10.00
C LYS A 41 -3.95 -3.59 -9.19
N ILE A 42 -3.24 -2.60 -8.67
CA ILE A 42 -2.14 -2.79 -7.72
C ILE A 42 -2.66 -2.44 -6.32
N PHE A 43 -2.44 -3.32 -5.35
CA PHE A 43 -2.86 -3.13 -3.97
C PHE A 43 -1.68 -2.83 -3.06
N ALA A 44 -1.92 -2.01 -2.04
CA ALA A 44 -1.02 -1.80 -0.92
C ALA A 44 -1.80 -1.70 0.37
N VAL A 45 -1.16 -2.08 1.47
CA VAL A 45 -1.70 -1.91 2.82
C VAL A 45 -0.80 -0.96 3.59
N GLY A 46 -1.42 -0.12 4.41
CA GLY A 46 -0.74 0.64 5.44
C GLY A 46 -1.28 0.37 6.83
N LYS A 47 -0.44 0.61 7.83
CA LYS A 47 -0.79 0.49 9.25
C LYS A 47 -0.44 1.79 9.97
N GLY A 48 -1.34 2.23 10.84
CA GLY A 48 -1.12 3.39 11.70
C GLY A 48 -1.62 3.15 13.11
N SER A 49 -1.00 3.80 14.08
CA SER A 49 -1.46 3.80 15.47
C SER A 49 -1.30 5.16 16.16
N SER A 50 -2.23 5.46 17.05
CA SER A 50 -2.27 6.68 17.85
C SER A 50 -3.32 6.57 18.95
N GLY A 51 -3.23 7.39 20.00
CA GLY A 51 -4.32 7.56 20.97
C GLY A 51 -5.56 8.24 20.39
N SER A 52 -5.48 8.81 19.18
CA SER A 52 -6.63 9.30 18.43
C SER A 52 -6.88 8.43 17.20
N ALA A 53 -8.14 7.99 17.01
CA ALA A 53 -8.54 7.18 15.86
C ALA A 53 -8.29 7.89 14.51
N ASP A 54 -8.53 9.21 14.44
CA ASP A 54 -8.28 9.99 13.22
C ASP A 54 -6.78 10.02 12.86
N ILE A 55 -5.93 10.28 13.85
CA ILE A 55 -4.47 10.31 13.64
C ILE A 55 -3.96 8.91 13.28
N ALA A 56 -4.49 7.86 13.89
CA ALA A 56 -4.16 6.48 13.52
C ALA A 56 -4.55 6.17 12.07
N TYR A 57 -5.74 6.59 11.63
CA TYR A 57 -6.20 6.44 10.25
C TYR A 57 -5.33 7.22 9.27
N ARG A 58 -5.03 8.50 9.54
CA ARG A 58 -4.18 9.32 8.66
C ARG A 58 -2.78 8.73 8.50
N LYS A 59 -2.20 8.21 9.58
CA LYS A 59 -0.92 7.47 9.54
C LYS A 59 -1.04 6.21 8.68
N ALA A 60 -2.11 5.44 8.85
CA ALA A 60 -2.35 4.23 8.07
C ALA A 60 -2.50 4.54 6.57
N MET A 61 -3.22 5.60 6.22
CA MET A 61 -3.38 6.05 4.83
C MET A 61 -2.06 6.53 4.22
N LEU A 62 -1.26 7.30 4.98
CA LEU A 62 0.07 7.73 4.55
C LEU A 62 1.00 6.54 4.29
N ASP A 63 1.02 5.57 5.21
CA ASP A 63 1.80 4.35 5.07
C ASP A 63 1.32 3.54 3.85
N ALA A 64 0.00 3.42 3.65
CA ALA A 64 -0.59 2.72 2.52
C ALA A 64 -0.18 3.34 1.18
N ASN A 65 -0.25 4.68 1.08
CA ASN A 65 0.17 5.43 -0.10
C ASN A 65 1.68 5.29 -0.35
N THR A 66 2.50 5.30 0.70
CA THR A 66 3.95 5.08 0.60
C THR A 66 4.26 3.68 0.07
N MET A 67 3.57 2.68 0.59
CA MET A 67 3.71 1.29 0.15
C MET A 67 3.19 1.10 -1.29
N LEU A 68 2.17 1.85 -1.68
CA LEU A 68 1.68 1.86 -3.05
C LEU A 68 2.68 2.49 -4.00
N ALA A 69 3.23 3.66 -3.66
CA ALA A 69 4.28 4.36 -4.42
C ALA A 69 5.47 3.44 -4.72
N LYS A 70 5.94 2.68 -3.72
CA LYS A 70 7.01 1.68 -3.88
C LYS A 70 6.67 0.59 -4.91
N LYS A 71 5.40 0.17 -4.99
CA LYS A 71 4.94 -0.86 -5.93
C LYS A 71 4.72 -0.32 -7.35
N ILE A 72 4.22 0.92 -7.47
CA ILE A 72 3.98 1.52 -8.80
C ILE A 72 5.26 2.00 -9.47
N GLY A 73 6.29 2.42 -8.72
CA GLY A 73 7.54 2.94 -9.29
C GLY A 73 8.13 2.03 -10.38
N PRO A 74 8.35 0.73 -10.11
CA PRO A 74 8.81 -0.21 -11.13
C PRO A 74 7.87 -0.36 -12.34
N VAL A 75 6.55 -0.27 -12.13
CA VAL A 75 5.54 -0.37 -13.20
C VAL A 75 5.60 0.86 -14.11
N VAL A 76 5.65 2.05 -13.52
CA VAL A 76 5.80 3.32 -14.24
C VAL A 76 7.11 3.33 -15.02
N THR A 77 8.22 2.92 -14.40
CA THR A 77 9.52 2.78 -15.08
C THR A 77 9.44 1.82 -16.25
N THR A 78 8.82 0.65 -16.09
CA THR A 78 8.69 -0.34 -17.17
C THR A 78 7.90 0.23 -18.35
N LYS A 79 6.75 0.85 -18.10
CA LYS A 79 5.89 1.43 -19.15
C LYS A 79 6.63 2.56 -19.90
N THR A 80 7.23 3.47 -19.16
CA THR A 80 7.95 4.62 -19.75
C THR A 80 9.24 4.20 -20.48
N SER A 81 9.99 3.22 -19.97
CA SER A 81 11.20 2.70 -20.64
C SER A 81 10.87 2.10 -22.01
N ARG A 82 9.75 1.39 -22.14
CA ARG A 82 9.29 0.84 -23.43
C ARG A 82 8.95 1.93 -24.45
N ILE A 83 8.48 3.09 -23.99
CA ILE A 83 8.15 4.19 -24.90
C ILE A 83 9.42 4.84 -25.42
N ILE A 84 10.34 5.20 -24.52
CA ILE A 84 11.57 5.89 -24.91
C ILE A 84 12.53 5.00 -25.72
N SER A 85 12.44 3.67 -25.59
CA SER A 85 13.28 2.76 -26.40
C SER A 85 12.94 2.77 -27.89
N THR A 86 11.83 3.40 -28.29
CA THR A 86 11.39 3.45 -29.70
C THR A 86 11.79 4.72 -30.45
N VAL A 87 12.43 5.67 -29.77
CA VAL A 87 12.88 6.93 -30.37
C VAL A 87 14.40 6.99 -30.35
N GLU A 88 15.01 7.22 -31.53
CA GLU A 88 16.43 7.57 -31.59
C GLU A 88 16.65 8.96 -30.96
N ASN A 89 17.58 9.01 -30.01
CA ASN A 89 18.14 10.18 -29.32
C ASN A 89 17.44 10.77 -28.07
N GLY A 90 18.22 10.69 -26.98
CA GLY A 90 18.76 11.87 -26.27
C GLY A 90 18.53 11.89 -24.77
N LYS A 91 19.60 12.12 -23.98
CA LYS A 91 19.55 12.36 -22.51
C LYS A 91 18.44 13.33 -22.08
N THR A 92 18.01 14.23 -22.96
CA THR A 92 16.90 15.17 -22.73
C THR A 92 15.53 14.50 -22.64
N VAL A 93 15.24 13.51 -23.50
CA VAL A 93 13.96 12.77 -23.46
C VAL A 93 13.89 11.94 -22.18
N GLU A 94 14.98 11.25 -21.84
CA GLU A 94 15.11 10.49 -20.59
C GLU A 94 14.85 11.36 -19.36
N LYS A 95 15.50 12.52 -19.26
CA LYS A 95 15.29 13.47 -18.15
C LYS A 95 13.84 13.93 -18.03
N LYS A 96 13.19 14.26 -19.14
CA LYS A 96 11.77 14.68 -19.14
C LYS A 96 10.86 13.53 -18.67
N VAL A 97 11.16 12.31 -19.12
CA VAL A 97 10.44 11.12 -18.70
C VAL A 97 10.68 10.79 -17.23
N ASP A 98 11.87 11.03 -16.69
CA ASP A 98 12.15 10.88 -15.27
C ASP A 98 11.33 11.84 -14.40
N VAL A 99 11.15 13.08 -14.84
CA VAL A 99 10.23 14.03 -14.17
C VAL A 99 8.80 13.49 -14.16
N ILE A 100 8.33 12.93 -15.28
CA ILE A 100 7.00 12.30 -15.36
C ILE A 100 6.92 11.10 -14.42
N ARG A 101 7.93 10.23 -14.38
CA ARG A 101 7.99 9.07 -13.48
C ARG A 101 7.83 9.48 -12.02
N GLN A 102 8.58 10.50 -11.60
CA GLN A 102 8.53 11.05 -10.25
C GLN A 102 7.15 11.62 -9.94
N LYS A 103 6.59 12.44 -10.85
CA LYS A 103 5.27 13.04 -10.67
C LYS A 103 4.16 11.99 -10.57
N VAL A 104 4.14 10.99 -11.45
CA VAL A 104 3.14 9.91 -11.41
C VAL A 104 3.26 9.09 -10.12
N THR A 105 4.49 8.78 -9.71
CA THR A 105 4.73 7.99 -8.49
C THR A 105 4.34 8.74 -7.22
N ALA A 106 4.52 10.06 -7.19
CA ALA A 106 4.20 10.90 -6.04
C ALA A 106 2.72 11.31 -5.97
N SER A 107 2.09 11.61 -7.10
CA SER A 107 0.71 12.11 -7.15
C SER A 107 -0.32 11.04 -6.82
N LEU A 108 -0.04 9.78 -7.18
CA LEU A 108 -0.93 8.64 -6.92
C LEU A 108 -2.38 8.91 -7.39
N GLU A 109 -2.52 9.61 -8.52
CA GLU A 109 -3.83 9.92 -9.10
C GLU A 109 -4.61 8.63 -9.41
N GLY A 110 -5.86 8.57 -8.95
CA GLY A 110 -6.72 7.39 -9.12
C GLY A 110 -6.54 6.31 -8.04
N VAL A 111 -5.91 6.63 -6.91
CA VAL A 111 -5.96 5.76 -5.72
C VAL A 111 -7.36 5.71 -5.13
N GLU A 112 -7.77 4.51 -4.76
CA GLU A 112 -9.04 4.19 -4.12
C GLU A 112 -8.77 3.51 -2.77
N GLU A 113 -9.45 3.97 -1.70
CA GLU A 113 -9.56 3.18 -0.47
C GLU A 113 -10.50 2.01 -0.72
N VAL A 114 -10.00 0.79 -0.54
CA VAL A 114 -10.75 -0.45 -0.78
C VAL A 114 -11.37 -0.96 0.51
N SER A 115 -10.62 -0.90 1.61
CA SER A 115 -11.08 -1.38 2.90
C SER A 115 -10.31 -0.71 4.03
N LYS A 116 -10.99 -0.52 5.15
CA LYS A 116 -10.41 -0.10 6.41
C LYS A 116 -10.75 -1.10 7.51
N HIS A 117 -9.82 -1.30 8.43
CA HIS A 117 -10.08 -2.03 9.65
C HIS A 117 -9.47 -1.29 10.83
N GLN A 118 -10.23 -1.12 11.90
CA GLN A 118 -9.80 -0.41 13.09
C GLN A 118 -10.05 -1.27 14.32
N THR A 119 -9.04 -1.35 15.18
CA THR A 119 -9.13 -1.96 16.51
C THR A 119 -8.61 -0.98 17.55
N GLN A 120 -8.91 -1.26 18.82
CA GLN A 120 -8.35 -0.55 19.95
C GLN A 120 -7.66 -1.55 20.87
N GLU A 121 -6.41 -1.26 21.22
CA GLU A 121 -5.58 -2.07 22.10
C GLU A 121 -5.10 -1.16 23.25
N GLY A 122 -5.78 -1.25 24.40
CA GLY A 122 -5.62 -0.31 25.50
C GLY A 122 -6.02 1.12 25.09
N GLU A 123 -5.10 2.06 25.28
CA GLU A 123 -5.28 3.48 24.94
C GLU A 123 -4.97 3.79 23.46
N LEU A 124 -4.55 2.80 22.67
CA LEU A 124 -4.14 3.01 21.28
C LEU A 124 -5.18 2.48 20.29
N TYR A 125 -5.55 3.33 19.35
CA TYR A 125 -6.21 2.91 18.12
C TYR A 125 -5.18 2.37 17.14
N ILE A 126 -5.47 1.22 16.54
CA ILE A 126 -4.69 0.61 15.47
C ILE A 126 -5.57 0.54 14.24
N VAL A 127 -5.13 1.16 13.14
CA VAL A 127 -5.86 1.21 11.88
C VAL A 127 -5.04 0.57 10.79
N TYR A 128 -5.69 -0.26 9.99
CA TYR A 128 -5.20 -0.81 8.73
C TYR A 128 -6.03 -0.23 7.60
N VAL A 129 -5.37 0.20 6.53
CA VAL A 129 -6.03 0.69 5.31
C VAL A 129 -5.49 -0.07 4.10
N LEU A 130 -6.38 -0.63 3.31
CA LEU A 130 -6.10 -1.23 2.01
C LEU A 130 -6.45 -0.22 0.93
N VAL A 131 -5.47 0.13 0.12
CA VAL A 131 -5.65 0.99 -1.05
C VAL A 131 -5.40 0.20 -2.34
N SER A 132 -6.00 0.68 -3.43
CA SER A 132 -5.71 0.18 -4.77
C SER A 132 -5.55 1.31 -5.77
N ILE A 133 -4.82 1.05 -6.84
CA ILE A 133 -4.76 1.91 -8.02
C ILE A 133 -4.96 1.05 -9.27
N PRO A 134 -5.89 1.42 -10.17
CA PRO A 134 -6.04 0.75 -11.46
C PRO A 134 -4.82 0.95 -12.36
N ASN A 135 -4.45 -0.08 -13.12
CA ASN A 135 -3.39 0.03 -14.14
C ASN A 135 -3.73 1.11 -15.19
N GLN A 136 -5.02 1.25 -15.53
CA GLN A 136 -5.54 2.30 -16.39
C GLN A 136 -5.22 3.70 -15.84
N ALA A 137 -5.40 3.93 -14.54
CA ALA A 137 -5.12 5.22 -13.91
C ALA A 137 -3.62 5.58 -14.01
N ILE A 138 -2.74 4.59 -13.77
CA ILE A 138 -1.29 4.77 -13.96
C ILE A 138 -0.96 5.17 -15.41
N SER A 139 -1.50 4.43 -16.39
CA SER A 139 -1.27 4.71 -17.81
C SER A 139 -1.80 6.10 -18.19
N ARG A 140 -2.97 6.49 -17.68
CA ARG A 140 -3.55 7.82 -17.87
C ARG A 140 -2.66 8.93 -17.31
N SER A 141 -2.13 8.78 -16.10
CA SER A 141 -1.24 9.80 -15.53
C SER A 141 0.08 9.92 -16.30
N ILE A 142 0.62 8.82 -16.84
CA ILE A 142 1.78 8.87 -17.74
C ILE A 142 1.44 9.61 -19.04
N VAL A 143 0.33 9.27 -19.69
CA VAL A 143 -0.14 9.93 -20.92
C VAL A 143 -0.36 11.42 -20.69
N ASN A 144 -1.03 11.80 -19.60
CA ASN A 144 -1.23 13.20 -19.23
C ASN A 144 0.11 13.93 -19.03
N GLY A 145 1.08 13.27 -18.39
CA GLY A 145 2.44 13.79 -18.25
C GLY A 145 3.14 14.03 -19.59
N ILE A 146 2.99 13.11 -20.54
CA ILE A 146 3.53 13.27 -21.90
C ILE A 146 2.81 14.39 -22.65
N ASN A 147 1.48 14.43 -22.61
CA ASN A 147 0.66 15.42 -23.30
C ASN A 147 0.91 16.85 -22.79
N SER A 148 1.30 16.98 -21.52
CA SER A 148 1.67 18.26 -20.91
C SER A 148 3.00 18.81 -21.40
N ASP A 149 3.84 18.00 -22.06
CA ASP A 149 5.12 18.40 -22.64
C ASP A 149 5.05 18.28 -24.17
N SER A 150 4.84 19.41 -24.84
CA SER A 150 4.69 19.47 -26.31
C SER A 150 5.87 18.88 -27.07
N THR A 151 7.09 19.01 -26.53
CA THR A 151 8.30 18.46 -27.16
C THR A 151 8.36 16.94 -27.05
N LEU A 152 7.93 16.40 -25.92
CA LEU A 152 7.87 14.97 -25.70
C LEU A 152 6.72 14.35 -26.50
N LEU A 153 5.56 15.01 -26.54
CA LEU A 153 4.41 14.60 -27.33
C LEU A 153 4.75 14.54 -28.84
N ALA A 154 5.39 15.58 -29.38
CA ALA A 154 5.79 15.60 -30.79
C ALA A 154 6.70 14.42 -31.18
N LYS A 155 7.55 13.96 -30.25
CA LYS A 155 8.44 12.82 -30.47
C LYS A 155 7.75 11.46 -30.31
N LEU A 156 6.82 11.35 -29.37
CA LEU A 156 6.25 10.07 -28.96
C LEU A 156 4.90 9.75 -29.61
N SER A 157 4.12 10.77 -29.99
CA SER A 157 2.73 10.62 -30.47
C SER A 157 2.56 9.65 -31.64
N ASN A 158 3.54 9.62 -32.55
CA ASN A 158 3.51 8.74 -33.73
C ASN A 158 4.04 7.33 -33.45
N THR A 159 4.49 7.02 -32.23
CA THR A 159 5.04 5.70 -31.90
C THR A 159 3.94 4.71 -31.56
N LYS A 160 4.11 3.46 -32.00
CA LYS A 160 3.20 2.36 -31.62
C LYS A 160 3.09 2.22 -30.10
N MET A 161 4.19 2.36 -29.36
CA MET A 161 4.21 2.19 -27.91
C MET A 161 3.42 3.26 -27.16
N TYR A 162 3.44 4.51 -27.65
CA TYR A 162 2.60 5.57 -27.10
C TYR A 162 1.12 5.30 -27.37
N ASN A 163 0.76 4.89 -28.59
CA ASN A 163 -0.63 4.56 -28.93
C ASN A 163 -1.18 3.37 -28.14
N ASP A 164 -0.35 2.36 -27.89
CA ASP A 164 -0.68 1.23 -27.03
C ASP A 164 -0.96 1.70 -25.59
N LEU A 165 -0.13 2.62 -25.05
CA LEU A 165 -0.34 3.21 -23.72
C LEU A 165 -1.60 4.08 -23.64
N LEU A 166 -1.84 4.91 -24.67
CA LEU A 166 -3.03 5.75 -24.78
C LEU A 166 -4.31 4.91 -24.81
N SER A 167 -4.28 3.80 -25.56
CA SER A 167 -5.39 2.85 -25.59
C SER A 167 -5.63 2.22 -24.22
N GLU A 168 -4.58 1.85 -23.49
CA GLU A 168 -4.70 1.35 -22.12
C GLU A 168 -5.28 2.40 -21.15
N ALA A 169 -4.91 3.67 -21.29
CA ALA A 169 -5.43 4.78 -20.48
C ALA A 169 -6.94 5.04 -20.69
N ASN A 170 -7.46 4.68 -21.87
CA ASN A 170 -8.84 4.93 -22.29
C ASN A 170 -9.79 3.74 -22.10
N ARG A 171 -9.28 2.55 -21.74
CA ARG A 171 -10.09 1.36 -21.42
C ARG A 171 -10.69 1.45 -20.03
#